data_AF-A0AAV9NXM6-F1
#
_entry.id   AF-A0AAV9NXM6-F1
#
_cell.length_a   1.000
_cell.length_b   1.000
_cell.length_c   1.000
_cell.angle_alpha   90.00
_cell.angle_beta   90.00
_cell.angle_gamma   90.00
#
_symmetry.space_group_name_H-M   'P 1'
#
loop_
_entity.id
_entity.type
_entity.pdbx_description
1 polymer ?
#
loop_
_entity_poly.entity_id
_entity_poly.type
_entity_poly.pdbx_seq_one_letter_code
_entity_poly.pdbx_strand_id
1 'polypeptide(L)'
;MFVRTDKDLPVDPSYPADLTQLNYKLDDKGEFVKITNPEGPNKHFTFFISSSDRVNEVHKEATHTAVREIIKGELSKFGVRELFLAGGGGDEVLGGVQPKDKHMVVMTSDVEVLKEKNDVIVIVGELNQDMGVWAWRSCMREGGINGGSVVGMMKKLQALDMNKPESGVHPVLSSPPVSPVDGVFDFGPAAAAMLEASKAQKMPGIIILNPGQLHYSHKEGKCMSWPAWSARKRASAIAKGFVIDEEYNRVPGHSHPEEHIATMFEKVIPQLIRKDAKLYVLGVTDGAERFIKWAGAALEANPDSGIANQVHAMAFTEPTHNPGEVQVSLRVRMLHAGRAWVRSTVPLGTYINSPGATAEDRLKIGKAAKEKAEEEEEGPKEMASNAGNKITHNDHDEATPEEPVDLTDSATSLTHMEASPSKSHISNYDDDFVEMRALSESIEQFKECEATNKEAREKAKAAGVPVLEVEDVTAAADELDLSSMRGSTHSEKGEEEVDGADDYSNLPVSVATFSGGVSDIDEMLVPTSMDLILEWFVRRSEMS
;
A
#
# COMPACT_ATOMS: atom_id res chain seq x y z
N MET A 1 -39.58 25.03 -17.97
CA MET A 1 -38.63 24.19 -17.21
C MET A 1 -38.78 22.77 -17.74
N PHE A 2 -37.74 22.19 -18.35
CA PHE A 2 -37.79 20.81 -18.82
C PHE A 2 -37.66 19.89 -17.61
N VAL A 3 -38.70 19.10 -17.33
CA VAL A 3 -38.65 18.06 -16.30
C VAL A 3 -38.13 16.80 -16.98
N ARG A 4 -36.93 16.35 -16.62
CA ARG A 4 -36.42 15.04 -17.05
C ARG A 4 -37.15 13.97 -16.27
N THR A 5 -37.72 12.97 -16.95
CA THR A 5 -38.28 11.80 -16.27
C THR A 5 -37.17 10.79 -16.00
N ASP A 6 -37.40 9.83 -15.10
CA ASP A 6 -36.40 8.78 -14.78
C ASP A 6 -35.93 8.00 -16.02
N LYS A 7 -36.78 7.90 -17.05
CA LYS A 7 -36.46 7.24 -18.33
C LYS A 7 -35.52 8.05 -19.21
N ASP A 8 -35.44 9.36 -18.98
CA ASP A 8 -34.60 10.29 -19.74
C ASP A 8 -33.22 10.50 -19.08
N LEU A 9 -32.98 9.84 -17.94
CA LEU A 9 -31.70 9.91 -17.25
C LEU A 9 -30.66 9.02 -17.96
N PRO A 10 -29.38 9.44 -17.98
CA PRO A 10 -28.32 8.63 -18.56
C PRO A 10 -28.20 7.30 -17.84
N VAL A 11 -28.10 6.20 -18.59
CA VAL A 11 -27.91 4.86 -18.03
C VAL A 11 -26.57 4.80 -17.30
N ASP A 12 -26.54 4.17 -16.12
CA ASP A 12 -25.29 3.97 -15.38
C ASP A 12 -24.35 3.05 -16.18
N PRO A 13 -23.09 3.45 -16.43
CA PRO A 13 -22.14 2.60 -17.14
C PRO A 13 -21.91 1.28 -16.40
N SER A 14 -21.57 0.25 -17.16
CA SER A 14 -21.31 -1.10 -16.64
C SER A 14 -20.21 -1.73 -17.47
N TYR A 15 -19.17 -2.20 -16.81
CA TYR A 15 -18.06 -2.88 -17.44
C TYR A 15 -17.90 -4.28 -16.84
N PRO A 16 -17.63 -5.31 -17.66
CA PRO A 16 -17.29 -6.63 -17.15
C PRO A 16 -15.92 -6.56 -16.45
N ALA A 17 -15.79 -7.21 -15.29
CA ALA A 17 -14.52 -7.35 -14.59
C ALA A 17 -13.64 -8.43 -15.26
N ASP A 18 -13.30 -8.20 -16.52
CA ASP A 18 -12.50 -9.07 -17.37
C ASP A 18 -11.44 -8.23 -18.08
N LEU A 19 -10.16 -8.51 -17.84
CA LEU A 19 -9.08 -7.68 -18.38
C LEU A 19 -9.12 -7.59 -19.91
N THR A 20 -9.45 -8.69 -20.60
CA THR A 20 -9.46 -8.70 -22.07
C THR A 20 -10.54 -7.78 -22.61
N GLN A 21 -11.74 -7.81 -22.03
CA GLN A 21 -12.85 -6.92 -22.37
C GLN A 21 -12.59 -5.47 -21.97
N LEU A 22 -11.73 -5.25 -20.98
CA LEU A 22 -11.24 -3.93 -20.56
C LEU A 22 -10.00 -3.47 -21.34
N ASN A 23 -9.58 -4.21 -22.37
CA ASN A 23 -8.41 -3.92 -23.22
C ASN A 23 -7.07 -3.98 -22.48
N TYR A 24 -6.92 -4.87 -21.51
CA TYR A 24 -5.68 -5.14 -20.79
C TYR A 24 -5.32 -6.64 -20.79
N LYS A 25 -4.04 -6.93 -20.61
CA LYS A 25 -3.49 -8.26 -20.36
C LYS A 25 -2.37 -8.16 -19.33
N LEU A 26 -2.11 -9.25 -18.62
CA LEU A 26 -0.88 -9.42 -17.86
C LEU A 26 0.21 -9.91 -18.83
N ASP A 27 1.36 -9.23 -18.88
CA ASP A 27 2.49 -9.65 -19.70
C ASP A 27 3.46 -10.58 -18.95
N ASP A 28 4.52 -11.01 -19.64
CA ASP A 28 5.52 -11.93 -19.09
C ASP A 28 6.37 -11.31 -17.97
N LYS A 29 6.42 -9.96 -17.88
CA LYS A 29 7.08 -9.24 -16.78
C LYS A 29 6.17 -9.12 -15.56
N GLY A 30 4.89 -9.42 -15.71
CA GLY A 30 3.87 -9.22 -14.69
C GLY A 30 3.32 -7.79 -14.67
N GLU A 31 3.49 -7.01 -15.75
CA GLU A 31 2.90 -5.69 -15.94
C GLU A 31 1.49 -5.82 -16.54
N PHE A 32 0.56 -4.98 -16.09
CA PHE A 32 -0.77 -4.87 -16.72
C PHE A 32 -0.70 -3.87 -17.88
N VAL A 33 -0.60 -4.40 -19.09
CA VAL A 33 -0.45 -3.60 -20.31
C VAL A 33 -1.68 -3.71 -21.19
N LYS A 34 -1.94 -2.68 -22.00
CA LYS A 34 -3.03 -2.68 -22.96
C LYS A 34 -2.83 -3.75 -24.02
N ILE A 35 -3.93 -4.37 -24.46
CA ILE A 35 -3.89 -5.29 -25.60
C ILE A 35 -3.64 -4.50 -26.89
N THR A 36 -4.34 -3.38 -27.05
CA THR A 36 -4.04 -2.44 -28.15
C THR A 36 -2.84 -1.58 -27.78
N ASN A 37 -1.88 -1.46 -28.71
CA ASN A 37 -0.68 -0.63 -28.54
C ASN A 37 0.14 -0.95 -27.26
N PRO A 38 0.56 -2.23 -27.07
CA PRO A 38 1.27 -2.68 -25.86
C PRO A 38 2.67 -2.07 -25.72
N GLU A 39 3.25 -1.52 -26.79
CA GLU A 39 4.58 -0.89 -26.80
C GLU A 39 4.52 0.64 -26.84
N GLY A 40 3.31 1.22 -26.78
CA GLY A 40 3.13 2.66 -26.84
C GLY A 40 3.42 3.37 -25.51
N PRO A 41 3.58 4.72 -25.52
CA PRO A 41 3.85 5.49 -24.31
C PRO A 41 2.72 5.40 -23.26
N ASN A 42 1.50 5.06 -23.70
CA ASN A 42 0.33 4.86 -22.85
C ASN A 42 -0.07 3.39 -22.75
N LYS A 43 0.91 2.48 -22.72
CA LYS A 43 0.66 1.02 -22.62
C LYS A 43 0.04 0.61 -21.29
N HIS A 44 0.26 1.37 -20.22
CA HIS A 44 -0.29 1.08 -18.89
C HIS A 44 -1.72 1.61 -18.71
N PHE A 45 -2.26 1.45 -17.50
CA PHE A 45 -3.59 1.91 -17.14
C PHE A 45 -3.83 3.39 -17.46
N THR A 46 -5.05 3.69 -17.92
CA THR A 46 -5.50 5.05 -18.17
C THR A 46 -6.83 5.26 -17.45
N PHE A 47 -6.83 6.20 -16.50
CA PHE A 47 -8.03 6.54 -15.74
C PHE A 47 -9.06 7.31 -16.59
N PHE A 48 -8.61 8.37 -17.26
CA PHE A 48 -9.46 9.23 -18.09
C PHE A 48 -9.72 8.60 -19.46
N ILE A 49 -10.68 7.68 -19.53
CA ILE A 49 -11.17 7.11 -20.79
C ILE A 49 -12.36 7.88 -21.37
N SER A 50 -12.95 8.76 -20.57
CA SER A 50 -14.09 9.61 -20.91
C SER A 50 -14.03 10.92 -20.12
N SER A 51 -14.79 11.94 -20.55
CA SER A 51 -15.02 13.15 -19.76
C SER A 51 -16.03 12.96 -18.62
N SER A 52 -16.61 11.76 -18.49
CA SER A 52 -17.53 11.41 -17.41
C SER A 52 -16.79 10.72 -16.26
N ASP A 53 -16.73 11.36 -15.10
CA ASP A 53 -16.12 10.78 -13.89
C ASP A 53 -16.75 9.44 -13.54
N ARG A 54 -18.07 9.32 -13.70
CA ARG A 54 -18.78 8.06 -13.43
C ARG A 54 -18.31 6.94 -14.34
N VAL A 55 -18.02 7.22 -15.61
CA VAL A 55 -17.48 6.25 -16.56
C VAL A 55 -16.08 5.83 -16.14
N ASN A 56 -15.22 6.79 -15.81
CA ASN A 56 -13.84 6.54 -15.39
C ASN A 56 -13.78 5.72 -14.10
N GLU A 57 -14.58 6.05 -13.10
CA GLU A 57 -14.66 5.33 -11.82
C GLU A 57 -15.15 3.89 -11.95
N VAL A 58 -16.25 3.66 -12.70
CA VAL A 58 -16.78 2.29 -12.88
C VAL A 58 -15.84 1.44 -13.73
N HIS A 59 -15.18 2.04 -14.74
CA HIS A 59 -14.17 1.34 -15.53
C HIS A 59 -12.93 0.99 -14.68
N LYS A 60 -12.40 1.95 -13.90
CA LYS A 60 -11.30 1.74 -12.95
C LYS A 60 -11.62 0.58 -12.00
N GLU A 61 -12.78 0.59 -11.35
CA GLU A 61 -13.15 -0.48 -10.43
C GLU A 61 -13.33 -1.84 -11.12
N ALA A 62 -13.87 -1.88 -12.35
CA ALA A 62 -13.94 -3.12 -13.11
C ALA A 62 -12.54 -3.68 -13.40
N THR A 63 -11.58 -2.82 -13.76
CA THR A 63 -10.16 -3.19 -13.92
C THR A 63 -9.57 -3.68 -12.61
N HIS A 64 -9.72 -2.94 -11.51
CA HIS A 64 -9.20 -3.33 -10.20
C HIS A 64 -9.82 -4.65 -9.71
N THR A 65 -11.10 -4.90 -10.00
CA THR A 65 -11.75 -6.19 -9.70
C THR A 65 -11.08 -7.34 -10.44
N ALA A 66 -10.83 -7.20 -11.74
CA ALA A 66 -10.15 -8.23 -12.52
C ALA A 66 -8.71 -8.48 -12.01
N VAL A 67 -7.99 -7.41 -11.64
CA VAL A 67 -6.63 -7.52 -11.08
C VAL A 67 -6.63 -8.18 -9.70
N ARG A 68 -7.60 -7.86 -8.83
CA ARG A 68 -7.73 -8.52 -7.51
C ARG A 68 -7.88 -10.02 -7.63
N GLU A 69 -8.68 -10.51 -8.59
CA GLU A 69 -8.84 -11.95 -8.81
C GLU A 69 -7.54 -12.61 -9.31
N ILE A 70 -6.73 -11.91 -10.11
CA ILE A 70 -5.40 -12.38 -10.50
C ILE A 70 -4.45 -12.42 -9.30
N ILE A 71 -4.43 -11.39 -8.45
CA ILE A 71 -3.62 -11.36 -7.22
C ILE A 71 -4.00 -12.54 -6.31
N LYS A 72 -5.30 -12.77 -6.08
CA LYS A 72 -5.77 -13.93 -5.31
C LYS A 72 -5.30 -15.25 -5.93
N GLY A 73 -5.42 -15.38 -7.25
CA GLY A 73 -4.94 -16.54 -8.00
C GLY A 73 -3.44 -16.79 -7.80
N GLU A 74 -2.61 -15.75 -7.87
CA GLU A 74 -1.16 -15.86 -7.62
C GLU A 74 -0.85 -16.20 -6.15
N LEU A 75 -1.52 -15.55 -5.19
CA LEU A 75 -1.32 -15.84 -3.76
C LEU A 75 -1.70 -17.28 -3.39
N SER A 76 -2.72 -17.84 -4.05
CA SER A 76 -3.13 -19.23 -3.85
C SER A 76 -2.02 -20.24 -4.20
N LYS A 77 -1.11 -19.88 -5.11
CA LYS A 77 0.06 -20.70 -5.46
C LYS A 77 1.08 -20.78 -4.32
N PHE A 78 1.03 -19.85 -3.36
CA PHE A 78 1.82 -19.87 -2.14
C PHE A 78 1.04 -20.44 -0.94
N GLY A 79 -0.15 -21.01 -1.18
CA GLY A 79 -1.02 -21.49 -0.11
C GLY A 79 -1.67 -20.37 0.70
N VAL A 80 -1.68 -19.13 0.22
CA VAL A 80 -2.35 -18.00 0.86
C VAL A 80 -3.73 -17.82 0.22
N ARG A 81 -4.79 -17.96 1.02
CA ARG A 81 -6.19 -18.01 0.58
C ARG A 81 -7.10 -17.16 1.46
N GLU A 82 -8.30 -16.86 0.97
CA GLU A 82 -9.33 -16.16 1.74
C GLU A 82 -9.80 -17.03 2.92
N LEU A 83 -9.90 -16.40 4.08
CA LEU A 83 -10.44 -16.93 5.32
C LEU A 83 -11.62 -16.06 5.73
N PHE A 84 -12.77 -16.69 5.95
CA PHE A 84 -14.02 -15.99 6.28
C PHE A 84 -14.19 -15.93 7.79
N LEU A 85 -14.51 -14.74 8.30
CA LEU A 85 -14.72 -14.48 9.71
C LEU A 85 -16.19 -14.12 9.93
N ALA A 86 -16.91 -14.96 10.65
CA ALA A 86 -18.31 -14.77 11.01
C ALA A 86 -18.48 -14.62 12.53
N GLY A 87 -19.73 -14.47 12.98
CA GLY A 87 -20.06 -14.51 14.41
C GLY A 87 -19.82 -13.21 15.19
N GLY A 88 -19.76 -12.05 14.53
CA GLY A 88 -19.76 -10.73 15.20
C GLY A 88 -18.63 -10.55 16.22
N GLY A 89 -17.38 -10.52 15.74
CA GLY A 89 -16.19 -10.51 16.59
C GLY A 89 -15.13 -11.54 16.21
N GLY A 90 -15.25 -12.24 15.08
CA GLY A 90 -14.29 -13.27 14.67
C GLY A 90 -14.32 -14.52 15.57
N ASP A 91 -15.41 -14.71 16.32
CA ASP A 91 -15.62 -15.88 17.17
C ASP A 91 -15.85 -17.16 16.32
N GLU A 92 -16.27 -17.01 15.07
CA GLU A 92 -16.40 -18.09 14.10
C GLU A 92 -15.41 -17.89 12.94
N VAL A 93 -14.29 -18.61 13.01
CA VAL A 93 -13.34 -18.72 11.89
C VAL A 93 -13.82 -19.83 10.95
N LEU A 94 -14.31 -19.43 9.79
CA LEU A 94 -14.85 -20.35 8.78
C LEU A 94 -13.81 -20.55 7.67
N GLY A 95 -13.45 -21.81 7.41
CA GLY A 95 -12.66 -22.19 6.24
C GLY A 95 -13.37 -21.81 4.93
N GLY A 96 -12.69 -21.94 3.79
CA GLY A 96 -12.98 -21.32 2.46
C GLY A 96 -14.36 -21.44 1.79
N VAL A 97 -15.44 -21.66 2.54
CA VAL A 97 -16.84 -21.54 2.13
C VAL A 97 -17.37 -20.20 2.62
N GLN A 98 -17.79 -19.35 1.67
CA GLN A 98 -18.37 -18.05 1.98
C GLN A 98 -19.68 -18.18 2.79
N PRO A 99 -19.80 -17.52 3.96
CA PRO A 99 -21.02 -17.51 4.75
C PRO A 99 -22.15 -16.73 4.07
N LYS A 100 -23.40 -17.10 4.37
CA LYS A 100 -24.58 -16.33 3.93
C LYS A 100 -24.79 -15.06 4.76
N ASP A 101 -24.48 -15.13 6.04
CA ASP A 101 -24.60 -14.01 6.96
C ASP A 101 -23.43 -13.02 6.79
N LYS A 102 -23.54 -11.86 7.45
CA LYS A 102 -22.47 -10.86 7.46
C LYS A 102 -21.15 -11.48 7.91
N HIS A 103 -20.09 -11.24 7.14
CA HIS A 103 -18.77 -11.78 7.40
C HIS A 103 -17.68 -10.82 6.94
N MET A 104 -16.52 -10.92 7.57
CA MET A 104 -15.29 -10.27 7.14
C MET A 104 -14.40 -11.28 6.38
N VAL A 105 -13.53 -10.79 5.51
CA VAL A 105 -12.58 -11.62 4.77
C VAL A 105 -11.17 -11.10 5.01
N VAL A 106 -10.27 -12.02 5.38
CA VAL A 106 -8.82 -11.82 5.43
C VAL A 106 -8.15 -12.87 4.53
N MET A 107 -6.87 -12.71 4.22
CA MET A 107 -6.11 -13.73 3.49
C MET A 107 -5.02 -14.31 4.38
N THR A 108 -4.92 -15.63 4.44
CA THR A 108 -3.93 -16.31 5.30
C THR A 108 -3.33 -17.51 4.61
N SER A 109 -2.13 -17.94 5.03
CA SER A 109 -1.72 -19.33 4.86
C SER A 109 -2.78 -20.25 5.46
N ASP A 110 -2.87 -21.49 4.98
CA ASP A 110 -3.82 -22.47 5.54
C ASP A 110 -3.67 -22.59 7.05
N VAL A 111 -4.79 -22.74 7.77
CA VAL A 111 -4.81 -22.75 9.24
C VAL A 111 -3.95 -23.88 9.82
N GLU A 112 -3.93 -25.04 9.16
CA GLU A 112 -3.09 -26.17 9.51
C GLU A 112 -1.59 -25.81 9.39
N VAL A 113 -1.23 -25.03 8.38
CA VAL A 113 0.15 -24.54 8.20
C VAL A 113 0.48 -23.54 9.31
N LEU A 114 -0.40 -22.55 9.55
CA LEU A 114 -0.17 -21.53 10.59
C LEU A 114 0.03 -22.12 11.99
N LYS A 115 -0.64 -23.22 12.32
CA LYS A 115 -0.47 -23.94 13.60
C LYS A 115 0.88 -24.63 13.75
N GLU A 116 1.59 -24.89 12.65
CA GLU A 116 2.90 -25.53 12.65
C GLU A 116 4.05 -24.52 12.58
N LYS A 117 3.80 -23.31 12.08
CA LYS A 117 4.84 -22.28 11.87
C LYS A 117 5.25 -21.59 13.17
N ASN A 118 6.56 -21.45 13.38
CA ASN A 118 7.13 -20.67 14.47
C ASN A 118 7.10 -19.17 14.18
N ASP A 119 7.40 -18.79 12.94
CA ASP A 119 7.41 -17.39 12.51
C ASP A 119 6.16 -17.13 11.65
N VAL A 120 5.41 -16.08 11.98
CA VAL A 120 4.22 -15.65 11.24
C VAL A 120 4.34 -14.17 10.92
N ILE A 121 4.28 -13.81 9.64
CA ILE A 121 4.22 -12.42 9.19
C ILE A 121 2.75 -11.98 9.13
N VAL A 122 2.43 -10.91 9.85
CA VAL A 122 1.12 -10.26 9.83
C VAL A 122 1.25 -8.92 9.10
N ILE A 123 0.54 -8.78 7.98
CA ILE A 123 0.51 -7.58 7.15
C ILE A 123 -0.73 -6.77 7.54
N VAL A 124 -0.52 -5.53 7.97
CA VAL A 124 -1.57 -4.54 8.24
C VAL A 124 -1.52 -3.50 7.12
N GLY A 125 -2.39 -3.67 6.13
CA GLY A 125 -2.50 -2.76 4.98
C GLY A 125 -3.13 -1.41 5.33
N GLU A 126 -3.28 -0.56 4.32
CA GLU A 126 -3.85 0.79 4.47
C GLU A 126 -5.38 0.78 4.61
N LEU A 127 -5.95 1.86 5.11
CA LEU A 127 -7.40 2.00 5.34
C LEU A 127 -8.22 2.28 4.07
N ASN A 128 -7.56 2.51 2.93
CA ASN A 128 -8.21 2.80 1.65
C ASN A 128 -7.73 1.90 0.49
N GLN A 129 -6.78 1.00 0.74
CA GLN A 129 -6.29 0.04 -0.25
C GLN A 129 -7.05 -1.29 -0.15
N ASP A 130 -7.08 -2.02 -1.26
CA ASP A 130 -7.64 -3.36 -1.28
C ASP A 130 -6.67 -4.37 -0.65
N MET A 131 -7.23 -5.42 -0.03
CA MET A 131 -6.45 -6.46 0.63
C MET A 131 -5.37 -7.04 -0.29
N GLY A 132 -4.11 -6.96 0.16
CA GLY A 132 -2.94 -7.48 -0.57
C GLY A 132 -2.40 -6.57 -1.67
N VAL A 133 -2.97 -5.38 -1.87
CA VAL A 133 -2.44 -4.34 -2.77
C VAL A 133 -1.66 -3.32 -1.94
N TRP A 134 -0.43 -3.01 -2.37
CA TRP A 134 0.37 -1.94 -1.75
C TRP A 134 -0.07 -0.59 -2.26
N ALA A 135 -0.15 -0.44 -3.58
CA ALA A 135 -0.70 0.74 -4.22
C ALA A 135 -1.12 0.45 -5.66
N TRP A 136 -2.31 0.90 -6.03
CA TRP A 136 -2.84 0.73 -7.38
C TRP A 136 -1.99 1.45 -8.45
N ARG A 137 -1.44 2.63 -8.12
CA ARG A 137 -0.56 3.41 -9.01
C ARG A 137 0.64 2.61 -9.51
N SER A 138 1.21 1.77 -8.66
CA SER A 138 2.33 0.91 -9.04
C SER A 138 1.91 -0.46 -9.53
N CYS A 139 0.80 -1.00 -9.04
CA CYS A 139 0.24 -2.23 -9.58
C CYS A 139 -0.11 -2.07 -11.06
N MET A 140 -0.68 -0.93 -11.43
CA MET A 140 -1.20 -0.66 -12.78
C MET A 140 -0.19 0.01 -13.73
N ARG A 141 1.09 0.09 -13.34
CA ARG A 141 2.19 0.67 -14.12
C ARG A 141 3.41 -0.30 -14.16
N GLU A 142 4.63 0.22 -14.25
CA GLU A 142 5.87 -0.55 -14.39
C GLU A 142 6.14 -1.50 -13.21
N GLY A 143 5.61 -1.19 -12.02
CA GLY A 143 5.71 -2.09 -10.87
C GLY A 143 4.96 -3.41 -11.08
N GLY A 144 3.87 -3.38 -11.86
CA GLY A 144 3.05 -4.54 -12.16
C GLY A 144 2.52 -5.26 -10.90
N ILE A 145 2.13 -6.52 -11.06
CA ILE A 145 1.64 -7.34 -9.96
C ILE A 145 2.69 -7.55 -8.86
N ASN A 146 3.98 -7.61 -9.21
CA ASN A 146 5.04 -7.89 -8.23
C ASN A 146 5.35 -6.66 -7.38
N GLY A 147 5.50 -5.49 -7.99
CA GLY A 147 5.77 -4.24 -7.28
C GLY A 147 4.52 -3.70 -6.59
N GLY A 148 3.33 -3.88 -7.15
CA GLY A 148 2.11 -3.30 -6.59
C GLY A 148 1.37 -4.14 -5.54
N SER A 149 1.79 -5.37 -5.25
CA SER A 149 1.04 -6.29 -4.39
C SER A 149 1.91 -7.24 -3.58
N VAL A 150 1.28 -7.91 -2.61
CA VAL A 150 1.90 -8.95 -1.76
C VAL A 150 2.51 -10.10 -2.59
N VAL A 151 2.07 -10.31 -3.84
CA VAL A 151 2.64 -11.34 -4.73
C VAL A 151 4.16 -11.20 -4.88
N GLY A 152 4.68 -9.97 -5.04
CA GLY A 152 6.13 -9.78 -5.14
C GLY A 152 6.87 -10.09 -3.85
N MET A 153 6.27 -9.77 -2.70
CA MET A 153 6.80 -10.15 -1.38
C MET A 153 6.86 -11.67 -1.24
N MET A 154 5.81 -12.40 -1.65
CA MET A 154 5.80 -13.87 -1.59
C MET A 154 6.87 -14.50 -2.47
N LYS A 155 7.09 -13.98 -3.70
CA LYS A 155 8.19 -14.42 -4.57
C LYS A 155 9.56 -14.18 -3.95
N LYS A 156 9.77 -13.04 -3.30
CA LYS A 156 11.02 -12.71 -2.59
C LYS A 156 11.24 -13.64 -1.38
N LEU A 157 10.22 -13.88 -0.57
CA LEU A 157 10.29 -14.83 0.54
C LEU A 157 10.65 -16.25 0.07
N GLN A 158 10.04 -16.71 -1.03
CA GLN A 158 10.37 -18.01 -1.62
C GLN A 158 11.84 -18.05 -2.09
N ALA A 159 12.34 -16.99 -2.73
CA ALA A 159 13.74 -16.91 -3.16
C ALA A 159 14.74 -16.90 -1.99
N LEU A 160 14.39 -16.23 -0.88
CA LEU A 160 15.20 -16.22 0.35
C LEU A 160 15.25 -17.61 1.00
N ASP A 161 14.21 -18.42 0.84
CA ASP A 161 14.22 -19.82 1.30
C ASP A 161 15.13 -20.70 0.41
N MET A 162 15.02 -20.55 -0.92
CA MET A 162 15.80 -21.33 -1.91
C MET A 162 17.32 -21.06 -1.87
N ASN A 163 17.76 -19.91 -1.37
CA ASN A 163 19.18 -19.57 -1.25
C ASN A 163 19.87 -20.19 -0.02
N LYS A 164 19.17 -21.02 0.77
CA LYS A 164 19.79 -21.82 1.82
C LYS A 164 20.35 -23.12 1.20
N PRO A 165 21.65 -23.46 1.39
CA PRO A 165 22.23 -24.66 0.80
C PRO A 165 21.47 -25.92 1.26
N GLU A 166 21.03 -26.71 0.28
CA GLU A 166 19.98 -27.71 0.42
C GLU A 166 20.25 -28.83 1.44
N SER A 167 19.14 -29.30 2.02
CA SER A 167 18.86 -30.73 1.99
C SER A 167 17.40 -30.97 1.60
N GLY A 168 17.08 -30.87 0.31
CA GLY A 168 15.78 -31.34 -0.21
C GLY A 168 15.20 -30.51 -1.35
N VAL A 169 14.71 -31.20 -2.38
CA VAL A 169 14.00 -30.65 -3.54
C VAL A 169 12.74 -29.91 -3.07
N HIS A 170 12.68 -28.60 -3.29
CA HIS A 170 11.48 -27.80 -3.07
C HIS A 170 10.56 -27.87 -4.29
N PRO A 171 9.31 -28.36 -4.18
CA PRO A 171 8.39 -28.36 -5.31
C PRO A 171 7.88 -26.95 -5.58
N VAL A 172 8.15 -26.43 -6.78
CA VAL A 172 7.40 -25.30 -7.35
C VAL A 172 5.95 -25.76 -7.53
N LEU A 173 5.03 -25.15 -6.79
CA LEU A 173 3.61 -25.48 -6.83
C LEU A 173 3.03 -25.15 -8.21
N SER A 174 2.84 -26.19 -9.04
CA SER A 174 2.20 -26.06 -10.35
C SER A 174 0.71 -25.80 -10.14
N SER A 175 0.16 -24.78 -10.80
CA SER A 175 -1.26 -24.43 -10.70
C SER A 175 -2.15 -25.53 -11.30
N PRO A 176 -3.30 -25.87 -10.69
CA PRO A 176 -4.36 -26.58 -11.39
C PRO A 176 -5.06 -25.66 -12.40
N PRO A 177 -5.75 -26.20 -13.43
CA PRO A 177 -6.57 -25.41 -14.33
C PRO A 177 -7.72 -24.76 -13.54
N VAL A 178 -7.79 -23.43 -13.60
CA VAL A 178 -8.83 -22.64 -12.94
C VAL A 178 -10.05 -22.62 -13.87
N SER A 179 -11.19 -23.15 -13.41
CA SER A 179 -12.49 -22.86 -14.03
C SER A 179 -13.39 -22.20 -12.99
N PRO A 180 -13.94 -21.01 -13.26
CA PRO A 180 -14.84 -20.34 -12.34
C PRO A 180 -16.21 -21.01 -12.45
N VAL A 181 -16.51 -21.92 -11.53
CA VAL A 181 -17.89 -22.37 -11.33
C VAL A 181 -18.20 -22.25 -9.84
N ASP A 182 -19.17 -21.38 -9.53
CA ASP A 182 -19.83 -21.24 -8.24
C ASP A 182 -19.00 -20.83 -7.01
N GLY A 183 -17.87 -20.13 -7.19
CA GLY A 183 -17.18 -19.45 -6.08
C GLY A 183 -16.65 -20.38 -4.98
N VAL A 184 -16.59 -21.68 -5.25
CA VAL A 184 -16.00 -22.69 -4.38
C VAL A 184 -14.72 -23.16 -5.04
N PHE A 185 -13.58 -22.87 -4.43
CA PHE A 185 -12.31 -23.45 -4.83
C PHE A 185 -12.25 -24.91 -4.35
N ASP A 186 -12.87 -25.84 -5.10
CA ASP A 186 -12.67 -27.27 -4.90
C ASP A 186 -11.36 -27.70 -5.57
N PHE A 187 -10.31 -27.77 -4.76
CA PHE A 187 -8.98 -28.18 -5.22
C PHE A 187 -8.82 -29.71 -5.32
N GLY A 188 -9.84 -30.52 -4.99
CA GLY A 188 -9.78 -31.98 -5.09
C GLY A 188 -8.50 -32.60 -4.47
N PRO A 189 -7.94 -33.69 -5.06
CA PRO A 189 -6.67 -34.28 -4.61
C PRO A 189 -5.46 -33.33 -4.70
N ALA A 190 -5.53 -32.31 -5.55
CA ALA A 190 -4.48 -31.30 -5.67
C ALA A 190 -4.42 -30.40 -4.41
N ALA A 191 -5.54 -30.19 -3.72
CA ALA A 191 -5.60 -29.43 -2.46
C ALA A 191 -4.67 -30.01 -1.40
N ALA A 192 -4.77 -31.32 -1.19
CA ALA A 192 -4.00 -32.03 -0.18
C ALA A 192 -2.51 -32.03 -0.53
N ALA A 193 -2.17 -32.24 -1.81
CA ALA A 193 -0.78 -32.16 -2.27
C ALA A 193 -0.20 -30.74 -2.09
N MET A 194 -0.98 -29.70 -2.38
CA MET A 194 -0.57 -28.30 -2.18
C MET A 194 -0.39 -27.97 -0.70
N LEU A 195 -1.29 -28.45 0.16
CA LEU A 195 -1.19 -28.28 1.62
C LEU A 195 0.09 -28.92 2.16
N GLU A 196 0.37 -30.17 1.79
CA GLU A 196 1.58 -30.87 2.23
C GLU A 196 2.86 -30.20 1.70
N ALA A 197 2.85 -29.72 0.46
CA ALA A 197 3.95 -28.93 -0.08
C ALA A 197 4.12 -27.58 0.64
N SER A 198 3.04 -26.92 1.05
CA SER A 198 3.09 -25.67 1.83
C SER A 198 3.66 -25.89 3.24
N LYS A 199 3.30 -27.00 3.89
CA LYS A 199 3.90 -27.40 5.17
C LYS A 199 5.41 -27.64 5.04
N ALA A 200 5.85 -28.26 3.93
CA ALA A 200 7.26 -28.55 3.67
C ALA A 200 8.11 -27.30 3.35
N GLN A 201 7.50 -26.19 2.94
CA GLN A 201 8.22 -24.93 2.72
C GLN A 201 8.71 -24.35 4.05
N LYS A 202 9.90 -23.75 4.09
CA LYS A 202 10.41 -23.13 5.33
C LYS A 202 9.94 -21.67 5.49
N MET A 203 9.20 -21.16 4.51
CA MET A 203 8.59 -19.82 4.56
C MET A 203 7.74 -19.65 5.84
N PRO A 204 7.72 -18.43 6.41
CA PRO A 204 6.85 -18.12 7.56
C PRO A 204 5.37 -18.24 7.18
N GLY A 205 4.52 -18.40 8.19
CA GLY A 205 3.07 -18.27 7.99
C GLY A 205 2.72 -16.83 7.60
N ILE A 206 1.70 -16.64 6.76
CA ILE A 206 1.28 -15.32 6.29
C ILE A 206 -0.15 -15.04 6.74
N ILE A 207 -0.39 -13.84 7.26
CA ILE A 207 -1.72 -13.29 7.55
C ILE A 207 -1.78 -11.88 6.97
N ILE A 208 -2.75 -11.60 6.13
CA ILE A 208 -2.99 -10.31 5.48
C ILE A 208 -4.32 -9.77 6.00
N LEU A 209 -4.25 -8.70 6.78
CA LEU A 209 -5.43 -8.02 7.31
C LEU A 209 -6.07 -7.13 6.24
N ASN A 210 -7.34 -6.83 6.43
CA ASN A 210 -8.15 -6.07 5.47
C ASN A 210 -8.80 -4.84 6.11
N PRO A 211 -8.02 -3.87 6.60
CA PRO A 211 -8.58 -2.69 7.24
C PRO A 211 -9.18 -1.70 6.23
N GLY A 212 -8.90 -1.85 4.92
CA GLY A 212 -9.40 -0.98 3.86
C GLY A 212 -10.73 -1.40 3.22
N GLN A 213 -11.25 -2.59 3.55
CA GLN A 213 -12.53 -3.07 3.02
C GLN A 213 -13.48 -3.44 4.18
N LEU A 214 -14.06 -2.43 4.84
CA LEU A 214 -14.94 -2.64 6.00
C LEU A 214 -16.44 -2.38 5.71
N HIS A 215 -16.79 -2.01 4.48
CA HIS A 215 -18.17 -1.73 4.08
C HIS A 215 -18.85 -2.99 3.55
N TYR A 216 -19.80 -3.55 4.30
CA TYR A 216 -20.48 -4.78 3.90
C TYR A 216 -21.67 -4.52 2.97
N SER A 217 -21.62 -5.06 1.75
CA SER A 217 -22.71 -5.01 0.79
C SER A 217 -23.54 -6.29 0.87
N HIS A 218 -24.74 -6.21 1.44
CA HIS A 218 -25.69 -7.34 1.47
C HIS A 218 -26.08 -7.87 0.09
N LYS A 219 -26.08 -7.00 -0.92
CA LYS A 219 -26.44 -7.37 -2.29
C LYS A 219 -25.34 -8.20 -2.94
N GLU A 220 -24.08 -7.88 -2.64
CA GLU A 220 -22.90 -8.55 -3.20
C GLU A 220 -22.36 -9.65 -2.26
N GLY A 221 -22.88 -9.72 -1.03
CA GLY A 221 -22.47 -10.68 -0.01
C GLY A 221 -21.02 -10.50 0.47
N LYS A 222 -20.42 -9.30 0.35
CA LYS A 222 -18.98 -9.09 0.63
C LYS A 222 -18.67 -7.72 1.21
N CYS A 223 -17.52 -7.64 1.89
CA CYS A 223 -16.91 -6.38 2.28
C CYS A 223 -16.25 -5.66 1.09
N MET A 224 -16.25 -4.34 1.11
CA MET A 224 -15.79 -3.48 0.02
C MET A 224 -14.99 -2.30 0.57
N SER A 225 -14.00 -1.86 -0.19
CA SER A 225 -13.34 -0.56 0.01
C SER A 225 -14.26 0.57 -0.42
N TRP A 226 -13.93 1.80 -0.03
CA TRP A 226 -14.70 2.98 -0.45
C TRP A 226 -14.78 3.17 -1.98
N PRO A 227 -13.68 2.99 -2.76
CA PRO A 227 -13.76 3.03 -4.22
C PRO A 227 -14.72 1.98 -4.78
N ALA A 228 -14.61 0.74 -4.31
CA ALA A 228 -15.48 -0.35 -4.75
C ALA A 228 -16.95 -0.08 -4.38
N TRP A 229 -17.22 0.45 -3.18
CA TRP A 229 -18.56 0.85 -2.74
C TRP A 229 -19.16 1.94 -3.64
N SER A 230 -18.38 2.96 -3.94
CA SER A 230 -18.78 4.11 -4.75
C SER A 230 -19.04 3.74 -6.21
N ALA A 231 -18.31 2.76 -6.75
CA ALA A 231 -18.42 2.25 -8.11
C ALA A 231 -19.64 1.32 -8.32
N ARG A 232 -20.31 0.85 -7.27
CA ARG A 232 -21.51 -0.01 -7.38
C ARG A 232 -22.55 0.54 -8.34
N LYS A 233 -23.19 -0.35 -9.11
CA LYS A 233 -24.21 0.01 -10.10
C LYS A 233 -25.39 0.76 -9.49
N ARG A 234 -25.71 1.91 -10.05
CA ARG A 234 -26.78 2.84 -9.65
C ARG A 234 -27.96 2.77 -10.62
N ALA A 235 -29.06 3.43 -10.25
CA ALA A 235 -30.26 3.50 -11.09
C ALA A 235 -30.04 4.30 -12.39
N SER A 236 -29.18 5.33 -12.34
CA SER A 236 -28.72 6.13 -13.49
C SER A 236 -27.31 6.66 -13.21
N ALA A 237 -26.60 7.13 -14.23
CA ALA A 237 -25.23 7.63 -14.10
C ALA A 237 -25.11 8.87 -13.20
N ILE A 238 -26.21 9.60 -12.98
CA ILE A 238 -26.27 10.79 -12.12
C ILE A 238 -27.02 10.53 -10.81
N ALA A 239 -27.50 9.31 -10.59
CA ALA A 239 -28.12 8.97 -9.32
C ALA A 239 -27.09 9.07 -8.19
N LYS A 240 -27.57 9.44 -6.99
CA LYS A 240 -26.75 9.45 -5.78
C LYS A 240 -26.15 8.06 -5.54
N GLY A 241 -24.94 8.04 -5.00
CA GLY A 241 -24.30 6.80 -4.54
C GLY A 241 -25.08 6.16 -3.40
N PHE A 242 -24.74 4.92 -3.08
CA PHE A 242 -25.30 4.23 -1.93
C PHE A 242 -24.78 4.88 -0.66
N VAL A 243 -25.69 5.31 0.21
CA VAL A 243 -25.35 5.73 1.56
C VAL A 243 -24.96 4.49 2.35
N ILE A 244 -23.92 4.62 3.16
CA ILE A 244 -23.52 3.61 4.12
C ILE A 244 -24.47 3.73 5.32
N ASP A 245 -25.14 2.64 5.62
CA ASP A 245 -25.87 2.48 6.87
C ASP A 245 -24.96 1.82 7.90
N GLU A 246 -24.71 2.48 9.03
CA GLU A 246 -23.77 1.99 10.05
C GLU A 246 -24.27 0.71 10.75
N GLU A 247 -25.57 0.45 10.78
CA GLU A 247 -26.14 -0.77 11.36
C GLU A 247 -26.06 -1.94 10.36
N TYR A 248 -26.43 -1.69 9.11
CA TYR A 248 -26.53 -2.75 8.10
C TYR A 248 -25.21 -2.98 7.35
N ASN A 249 -24.46 -1.93 7.01
CA ASN A 249 -23.26 -2.04 6.17
C ASN A 249 -21.94 -2.19 6.96
N ARG A 250 -22.04 -2.63 8.21
CA ARG A 250 -20.92 -2.99 9.07
C ARG A 250 -20.99 -4.44 9.52
N VAL A 251 -19.83 -5.07 9.63
CA VAL A 251 -19.66 -6.39 10.23
C VAL A 251 -19.28 -6.18 11.70
N PRO A 252 -20.06 -6.68 12.67
CA PRO A 252 -19.72 -6.51 14.08
C PRO A 252 -18.34 -7.10 14.40
N GLY A 253 -17.53 -6.40 15.22
CA GLY A 253 -16.13 -6.74 15.46
C GLY A 253 -15.15 -6.19 14.41
N HIS A 254 -15.66 -5.68 13.28
CA HIS A 254 -14.85 -5.14 12.19
C HIS A 254 -15.52 -3.91 11.56
N SER A 255 -16.23 -3.12 12.35
CA SER A 255 -16.99 -1.98 11.83
C SER A 255 -16.06 -0.82 11.46
N HIS A 256 -14.94 -0.69 12.19
CA HIS A 256 -13.95 0.36 12.02
C HIS A 256 -12.54 -0.26 12.06
N PRO A 257 -11.52 0.41 11.49
CA PRO A 257 -10.15 -0.12 11.46
C PRO A 257 -9.58 -0.50 12.83
N GLU A 258 -9.84 0.31 13.85
CA GLU A 258 -9.42 0.07 15.24
C GLU A 258 -10.04 -1.21 15.79
N GLU A 259 -11.35 -1.36 15.61
CA GLU A 259 -12.10 -2.55 16.03
C GLU A 259 -11.62 -3.79 15.26
N HIS A 260 -11.38 -3.64 13.95
CA HIS A 260 -10.88 -4.73 13.11
C HIS A 260 -9.51 -5.22 13.59
N ILE A 261 -8.56 -4.31 13.83
CA ILE A 261 -7.22 -4.67 14.31
C ILE A 261 -7.29 -5.30 15.69
N ALA A 262 -8.06 -4.72 16.62
CA ALA A 262 -8.23 -5.28 17.95
C ALA A 262 -8.81 -6.71 17.88
N THR A 263 -9.90 -6.91 17.14
CA THR A 263 -10.51 -8.23 16.94
C THR A 263 -9.53 -9.23 16.31
N MET A 264 -8.77 -8.79 15.29
CA MET A 264 -7.81 -9.66 14.61
C MET A 264 -6.73 -10.15 15.58
N PHE A 265 -6.12 -9.26 16.35
CA PHE A 265 -5.06 -9.66 17.27
C PHE A 265 -5.57 -10.35 18.52
N GLU A 266 -6.67 -9.88 19.13
CA GLU A 266 -7.12 -10.40 20.43
C GLU A 266 -7.91 -11.70 20.33
N LYS A 267 -8.62 -11.91 19.21
CA LYS A 267 -9.52 -13.05 19.06
C LYS A 267 -9.12 -13.96 17.91
N VAL A 268 -8.87 -13.42 16.71
CA VAL A 268 -8.73 -14.25 15.50
C VAL A 268 -7.35 -14.90 15.42
N ILE A 269 -6.28 -14.12 15.36
CA ILE A 269 -4.89 -14.60 15.23
C ILE A 269 -4.55 -15.68 16.28
N PRO A 270 -4.90 -15.54 17.57
CA PRO A 270 -4.64 -16.57 18.58
C PRO A 270 -5.28 -17.94 18.29
N GLN A 271 -6.34 -18.00 17.48
CA GLN A 271 -6.97 -19.25 17.04
C GLN A 271 -6.26 -19.87 15.82
N LEU A 272 -5.54 -19.06 15.04
CA LEU A 272 -4.89 -19.46 13.80
C LEU A 272 -3.48 -20.01 14.01
N ILE A 273 -2.77 -19.52 15.03
CA ILE A 273 -1.34 -19.79 15.24
C ILE A 273 -1.09 -20.67 16.47
N ARG A 274 0.13 -21.20 16.58
CA ARG A 274 0.62 -21.82 17.82
C ARG A 274 0.82 -20.78 18.92
N LYS A 275 0.66 -21.17 20.19
CA LYS A 275 0.68 -20.25 21.35
C LYS A 275 2.00 -19.49 21.54
N ASP A 276 3.09 -20.03 21.04
CA ASP A 276 4.46 -19.52 21.13
C ASP A 276 5.01 -19.06 19.77
N ALA A 277 4.14 -18.81 18.79
CA ALA A 277 4.56 -18.23 17.52
C ALA A 277 5.10 -16.81 17.72
N LYS A 278 6.10 -16.47 16.91
CA LYS A 278 6.73 -15.15 16.82
C LYS A 278 6.02 -14.38 15.71
N LEU A 279 5.42 -13.25 16.06
CA LEU A 279 4.74 -12.39 15.10
C LEU A 279 5.70 -11.32 14.55
N TYR A 280 5.78 -11.21 13.23
CA TYR A 280 6.50 -10.18 12.51
C TYR A 280 5.46 -9.28 11.85
N VAL A 281 5.30 -8.06 12.32
CA VAL A 281 4.26 -7.16 11.83
C VAL A 281 4.84 -6.24 10.77
N LEU A 282 4.23 -6.24 9.58
CA LEU A 282 4.46 -5.25 8.54
C LEU A 282 3.24 -4.32 8.49
N GLY A 283 3.39 -3.09 8.98
CA GLY A 283 2.35 -2.06 8.91
C GLY A 283 2.62 -1.05 7.80
N VAL A 284 1.59 -0.69 7.06
CA VAL A 284 1.66 0.29 5.96
C VAL A 284 0.86 1.54 6.36
N THR A 285 1.46 2.71 6.20
CA THR A 285 0.84 4.04 6.38
C THR A 285 -0.04 4.18 7.63
N ASP A 286 -1.33 4.40 7.45
CA ASP A 286 -2.35 4.57 8.49
C ASP A 286 -2.71 3.23 9.16
N GLY A 287 -2.59 2.11 8.44
CA GLY A 287 -2.64 0.76 9.01
C GLY A 287 -1.58 0.54 10.09
N ALA A 288 -0.36 1.04 9.87
CA ALA A 288 0.70 1.03 10.88
C ALA A 288 0.29 1.82 12.12
N GLU A 289 -0.24 3.04 11.95
CA GLU A 289 -0.69 3.88 13.07
C GLU A 289 -1.75 3.16 13.92
N ARG A 290 -2.73 2.53 13.29
CA ARG A 290 -3.80 1.81 13.99
C ARG A 290 -3.27 0.60 14.76
N PHE A 291 -2.32 -0.15 14.18
CA PHE A 291 -1.62 -1.22 14.88
C PHE A 291 -0.83 -0.68 16.08
N ILE A 292 -0.11 0.44 15.93
CA ILE A 292 0.70 1.04 16.99
C ILE A 292 -0.17 1.47 18.17
N LYS A 293 -1.30 2.14 17.90
CA LYS A 293 -2.28 2.54 18.92
C LYS A 293 -2.81 1.34 19.70
N TRP A 294 -3.23 0.29 18.99
CA TRP A 294 -3.71 -0.95 19.62
C TRP A 294 -2.60 -1.65 20.43
N ALA A 295 -1.42 -1.86 19.84
CA ALA A 295 -0.32 -2.59 20.46
C ALA A 295 0.18 -1.90 21.72
N GLY A 296 0.14 -0.57 21.75
CA GLY A 296 0.41 0.22 22.95
C GLY A 296 -0.58 -0.19 24.02
N ALA A 297 -1.86 0.12 23.80
CA ALA A 297 -2.90 -0.08 24.80
C ALA A 297 -2.95 -1.54 25.32
N ALA A 298 -2.73 -2.51 24.42
CA ALA A 298 -2.65 -3.92 24.77
C ALA A 298 -1.47 -4.25 25.71
N LEU A 299 -0.29 -3.65 25.50
CA LEU A 299 0.89 -3.82 26.36
C LEU A 299 0.74 -3.08 27.70
N GLU A 300 0.08 -1.92 27.74
CA GLU A 300 -0.24 -1.26 29.01
C GLU A 300 -1.24 -2.07 29.84
N ALA A 301 -2.27 -2.61 29.19
CA ALA A 301 -3.28 -3.44 29.85
C ALA A 301 -2.70 -4.78 30.32
N ASN A 302 -1.81 -5.39 29.54
CA ASN A 302 -1.22 -6.70 29.84
C ASN A 302 0.31 -6.70 29.57
N PRO A 303 1.12 -6.11 30.46
CA PRO A 303 2.56 -5.94 30.22
C PRO A 303 3.32 -7.25 29.95
N ASP A 304 2.97 -8.32 30.67
CA ASP A 304 3.71 -9.58 30.65
C ASP A 304 2.97 -10.72 29.93
N SER A 305 1.79 -10.46 29.34
CA SER A 305 0.97 -11.51 28.73
C SER A 305 0.17 -11.01 27.52
N GLY A 306 -0.52 -11.93 26.83
CA GLY A 306 -1.34 -11.59 25.67
C GLY A 306 -0.57 -11.57 24.35
N ILE A 307 -1.33 -11.41 23.26
CA ILE A 307 -0.84 -11.54 21.89
C ILE A 307 0.14 -10.42 21.49
N ALA A 308 -0.01 -9.22 22.05
CA ALA A 308 0.93 -8.13 21.82
C ALA A 308 2.35 -8.52 22.25
N ASN A 309 2.49 -9.33 23.31
CA ASN A 309 3.78 -9.84 23.76
C ASN A 309 4.45 -10.84 22.78
N GLN A 310 3.69 -11.46 21.87
CA GLN A 310 4.22 -12.34 20.81
C GLN A 310 4.80 -11.58 19.62
N VAL A 311 4.60 -10.25 19.53
CA VAL A 311 5.21 -9.41 18.50
C VAL A 311 6.72 -9.34 18.68
N HIS A 312 7.44 -10.05 17.80
CA HIS A 312 8.88 -10.22 17.81
C HIS A 312 9.62 -9.13 17.01
N ALA A 313 9.02 -8.65 15.92
CA ALA A 313 9.55 -7.56 15.12
C ALA A 313 8.42 -6.75 14.46
N MET A 314 8.68 -5.47 14.21
CA MET A 314 7.76 -4.52 13.61
C MET A 314 8.47 -3.73 12.51
N ALA A 315 8.02 -3.87 11.27
CA ALA A 315 8.44 -3.05 10.13
C ALA A 315 7.30 -2.12 9.72
N PHE A 316 7.60 -0.84 9.52
CA PHE A 316 6.62 0.14 9.08
C PHE A 316 7.08 0.86 7.82
N THR A 317 6.15 1.13 6.91
CA THR A 317 6.39 1.91 5.71
C THR A 317 5.53 3.17 5.74
N GLU A 318 6.16 4.34 5.80
CA GLU A 318 5.51 5.66 5.96
C GLU A 318 4.50 5.72 7.12
N PRO A 319 4.83 5.25 8.33
CA PRO A 319 3.86 5.27 9.41
C PRO A 319 3.44 6.71 9.76
N THR A 320 2.13 6.91 9.91
CA THR A 320 1.52 8.24 10.15
C THR A 320 1.32 8.58 11.62
N HIS A 321 1.79 7.74 12.55
CA HIS A 321 1.54 7.93 13.97
C HIS A 321 2.27 9.16 14.51
N ASN A 322 1.64 9.84 15.47
CA ASN A 322 2.33 10.83 16.29
C ASN A 322 3.30 10.12 17.25
N PRO A 323 4.63 10.31 17.15
CA PRO A 323 5.58 9.63 18.02
C PRO A 323 5.43 10.00 19.50
N GLY A 324 4.89 11.18 19.81
CA GLY A 324 4.62 11.64 21.17
C GLY A 324 3.45 10.92 21.86
N GLU A 325 2.57 10.29 21.08
CA GLU A 325 1.41 9.53 21.58
C GLU A 325 1.71 8.03 21.74
N VAL A 326 2.91 7.59 21.33
CA VAL A 326 3.31 6.18 21.48
C VAL A 326 3.60 5.89 22.94
N GLN A 327 2.86 4.94 23.49
CA GLN A 327 3.00 4.50 24.87
C GLN A 327 4.41 4.00 25.18
N VAL A 328 4.87 4.23 26.42
CA VAL A 328 6.26 4.00 26.83
C VAL A 328 6.66 2.53 26.68
N SER A 329 5.78 1.59 27.04
CA SER A 329 6.00 0.15 26.92
C SER A 329 6.28 -0.27 25.48
N LEU A 330 5.46 0.21 24.54
CA LEU A 330 5.63 -0.05 23.11
C LEU A 330 6.86 0.67 22.54
N ARG A 331 7.14 1.91 22.96
CA ARG A 331 8.30 2.68 22.52
C ARG A 331 9.61 1.96 22.81
N VAL A 332 9.78 1.41 24.01
CA VAL A 332 10.97 0.62 24.37
C VAL A 332 11.08 -0.62 23.48
N ARG A 333 9.97 -1.28 23.17
CA ARG A 333 10.00 -2.44 22.26
C ARG A 333 10.33 -2.04 20.83
N MET A 334 9.77 -0.95 20.31
CA MET A 334 10.07 -0.41 18.99
C MET A 334 11.54 -0.02 18.84
N LEU A 335 12.18 0.47 19.91
CA LEU A 335 13.61 0.74 19.93
C LEU A 335 14.46 -0.50 19.62
N HIS A 336 14.07 -1.66 20.15
CA HIS A 336 14.81 -2.91 19.99
C HIS A 336 14.38 -3.74 18.77
N ALA A 337 13.10 -3.65 18.43
CA ALA A 337 12.42 -4.59 17.53
C ALA A 337 11.59 -3.89 16.45
N GLY A 338 11.72 -2.58 16.31
CA GLY A 338 10.99 -1.77 15.33
C GLY A 338 11.92 -1.13 14.30
N ARG A 339 11.47 -1.05 13.05
CA ARG A 339 12.06 -0.24 12.00
C ARG A 339 10.98 0.45 11.18
N ALA A 340 11.20 1.70 10.80
CA ALA A 340 10.37 2.43 9.86
C ALA A 340 11.19 2.80 8.63
N TRP A 341 10.60 2.71 7.45
CA TRP A 341 11.11 3.29 6.21
C TRP A 341 10.25 4.49 5.86
N VAL A 342 10.88 5.57 5.39
CA VAL A 342 10.20 6.83 5.00
C VAL A 342 10.86 7.42 3.76
N ARG A 343 10.13 8.21 2.96
CA ARG A 343 10.75 8.96 1.85
C ARG A 343 11.75 9.98 2.39
N SER A 344 12.91 10.06 1.75
CA SER A 344 13.99 10.99 2.10
C SER A 344 14.92 11.15 0.91
N THR A 345 15.51 12.34 0.77
CA THR A 345 16.49 12.69 -0.25
C THR A 345 17.81 11.93 -0.11
N VAL A 346 18.07 11.31 1.04
CA VAL A 346 19.25 10.47 1.24
C VAL A 346 19.05 9.04 0.71
N PRO A 347 20.10 8.33 0.27
CA PRO A 347 19.99 7.03 -0.39
C PRO A 347 19.27 5.99 0.47
N LEU A 348 18.45 5.12 -0.14
CA LEU A 348 17.69 4.03 0.51
C LEU A 348 18.53 3.24 1.52
N GLY A 349 17.94 2.93 2.67
CA GLY A 349 18.58 2.13 3.72
C GLY A 349 19.54 2.91 4.61
N THR A 350 19.74 4.21 4.33
CA THR A 350 20.44 5.13 5.23
C THR A 350 19.63 5.31 6.50
N TYR A 351 20.27 5.15 7.64
CA TYR A 351 19.65 5.43 8.93
C TYR A 351 19.47 6.94 9.09
N ILE A 352 18.23 7.39 9.30
CA ILE A 352 17.87 8.80 9.40
C ILE A 352 17.77 9.24 10.86
N ASN A 353 17.08 8.44 11.69
CA ASN A 353 16.73 8.87 13.04
C ASN A 353 16.42 7.69 13.97
N SER A 354 16.49 7.90 15.27
CA SER A 354 15.91 6.99 16.27
C SER A 354 15.53 7.73 17.56
N PRO A 355 14.77 7.10 18.45
CA PRO A 355 14.33 7.73 19.68
C PRO A 355 15.50 8.18 20.55
N GLY A 356 15.53 9.47 20.88
CA GLY A 356 16.56 10.06 21.72
C GLY A 356 17.81 10.54 20.99
N ALA A 357 17.88 10.43 19.65
CA ALA A 357 18.96 11.06 18.88
C ALA A 357 18.95 12.58 19.12
N THR A 358 20.09 13.17 19.49
CA THR A 358 20.20 14.61 19.71
C THR A 358 20.19 15.38 18.38
N ALA A 359 19.96 16.69 18.40
CA ALA A 359 20.07 17.52 17.20
C ALA A 359 21.46 17.42 16.55
N GLU A 360 22.51 17.27 17.37
CA GLU A 360 23.86 17.06 16.87
C GLU A 360 24.07 15.69 16.22
N ASP A 361 23.51 14.62 16.82
CA ASP A 361 23.57 13.28 16.22
C ASP A 361 22.86 13.27 14.86
N ARG A 362 21.70 13.93 14.78
CA ARG A 362 20.88 14.04 13.57
C ARG A 362 21.61 14.85 12.49
N LEU A 363 22.25 15.97 12.84
CA LEU A 363 23.04 16.77 11.89
C LEU A 363 24.28 16.01 11.38
N LYS A 364 24.95 15.22 12.23
CA LYS A 364 26.10 14.40 11.83
C LYS A 364 25.67 13.27 10.87
N ILE A 365 24.55 12.62 11.17
CA ILE A 365 23.97 11.58 10.32
C ILE A 365 23.58 12.14 8.95
N GLY A 366 22.87 13.28 8.92
CA GLY A 366 22.47 13.94 7.67
C GLY A 366 23.66 14.37 6.81
N LYS A 367 24.71 14.95 7.42
CA LYS A 367 25.94 15.30 6.69
C LYS A 367 26.66 14.07 6.12
N ALA A 368 26.86 13.03 6.92
CA ALA A 368 27.52 11.80 6.46
C ALA A 368 26.70 11.08 5.36
N ALA A 369 25.38 11.16 5.43
CA ALA A 369 24.49 10.60 4.40
C ALA A 369 24.58 11.37 3.08
N LYS A 370 24.62 12.71 3.13
CA LYS A 370 24.74 13.58 1.96
C LYS A 370 26.10 13.45 1.29
N GLU A 371 27.19 13.49 2.07
CA GLU A 371 28.55 13.27 1.56
C GLU A 371 28.69 11.91 0.87
N LYS A 372 28.07 10.86 1.42
CA LYS A 372 28.08 9.53 0.80
C LYS A 372 27.23 9.44 -0.48
N ALA A 373 26.12 10.17 -0.55
CA ALA A 373 25.29 10.25 -1.75
C ALA A 373 26.04 10.95 -2.89
N GLU A 374 26.73 12.06 -2.57
CA GLU A 374 27.58 12.81 -3.51
C GLU A 374 28.79 11.97 -3.98
N GLU A 375 29.43 11.19 -3.09
CA GLU A 375 30.51 10.26 -3.46
C GLU A 375 30.05 9.10 -4.37
N GLU A 376 28.83 8.57 -4.19
CA GLU A 376 28.27 7.52 -5.03
C GLU A 376 27.83 8.05 -6.42
N GLU A 377 27.46 9.32 -6.51
CA GLU A 377 27.17 10.00 -7.79
C GLU A 377 28.45 10.35 -8.58
N GLU A 378 29.59 10.53 -7.88
CA GLU A 378 30.91 10.86 -8.47
C GLU A 378 31.82 9.63 -8.76
N GLY A 379 31.32 8.39 -8.66
CA GLY A 379 32.08 7.17 -8.99
C GLY A 379 32.66 7.11 -10.43
N PRO A 380 33.78 6.40 -10.68
CA PRO A 380 34.81 6.83 -11.63
C PRO A 380 34.41 6.77 -13.10
N LYS A 381 34.32 7.94 -13.74
CA LYS A 381 34.45 8.11 -15.19
C LYS A 381 35.90 7.97 -15.63
N GLU A 382 36.50 6.77 -15.57
CA GLU A 382 37.69 6.42 -16.37
C GLU A 382 38.12 4.96 -16.18
N MET A 383 37.89 4.12 -17.20
CA MET A 383 38.86 3.16 -17.77
C MET A 383 38.18 2.32 -18.86
N ALA A 384 38.14 2.87 -20.08
CA ALA A 384 38.03 2.07 -21.30
C ALA A 384 38.71 2.80 -22.46
N SER A 385 40.02 3.03 -22.34
CA SER A 385 40.87 3.19 -23.52
C SER A 385 42.12 2.30 -23.41
N ASN A 386 42.24 1.43 -24.41
CA ASN A 386 43.43 0.72 -24.88
C ASN A 386 44.22 -0.22 -23.93
N ALA A 387 43.97 -1.52 -24.10
CA ALA A 387 45.01 -2.48 -24.45
C ALA A 387 44.41 -3.61 -25.29
N GLY A 388 44.65 -3.59 -26.61
CA GLY A 388 44.27 -4.68 -27.51
C GLY A 388 45.29 -5.81 -27.50
N ASN A 389 44.83 -7.02 -27.90
CA ASN A 389 45.63 -7.81 -28.84
C ASN A 389 44.75 -8.76 -29.67
N LYS A 390 44.76 -8.49 -30.99
CA LYS A 390 44.72 -9.39 -32.15
C LYS A 390 43.91 -10.69 -32.09
N ILE A 391 42.89 -10.77 -32.95
CA ILE A 391 42.88 -11.74 -34.07
C ILE A 391 42.38 -11.03 -35.34
N THR A 392 43.10 -11.30 -36.42
CA THR A 392 43.06 -10.77 -37.79
C THR A 392 41.84 -11.24 -38.61
N HIS A 393 41.32 -10.40 -39.50
CA HIS A 393 41.09 -10.76 -40.91
C HIS A 393 40.86 -9.55 -41.85
N ASN A 394 41.79 -9.42 -42.80
CA ASN A 394 41.74 -8.98 -44.19
C ASN A 394 40.96 -7.72 -44.63
N ASP A 395 41.74 -6.67 -44.95
CA ASP A 395 41.87 -5.95 -46.23
C ASP A 395 40.72 -5.99 -47.26
N HIS A 396 40.23 -4.80 -47.65
CA HIS A 396 40.54 -4.15 -48.94
C HIS A 396 39.84 -2.77 -49.09
N ASP A 397 40.64 -1.75 -49.47
CA ASP A 397 40.45 -0.67 -50.48
C ASP A 397 39.08 0.05 -50.61
N GLU A 398 38.92 1.35 -50.91
CA GLU A 398 39.77 2.49 -51.31
C GLU A 398 38.87 3.76 -51.24
N ALA A 399 39.51 4.95 -51.19
CA ALA A 399 39.13 6.32 -51.64
C ALA A 399 37.71 6.57 -52.25
N THR A 400 36.99 7.70 -52.15
CA THR A 400 37.21 9.15 -51.87
C THR A 400 35.82 9.86 -51.86
N PRO A 401 35.69 11.16 -51.50
CA PRO A 401 34.43 11.82 -51.13
C PRO A 401 33.82 12.68 -52.25
N GLU A 402 32.49 12.88 -52.27
CA GLU A 402 31.84 13.99 -53.00
C GLU A 402 30.61 14.56 -52.27
N GLU A 403 30.43 15.86 -52.52
CA GLU A 403 29.54 16.86 -51.91
C GLU A 403 28.11 16.91 -52.55
N PRO A 404 27.20 17.84 -52.15
CA PRO A 404 25.75 17.64 -52.16
C PRO A 404 25.05 18.14 -53.43
N VAL A 405 23.79 17.72 -53.64
CA VAL A 405 22.92 18.27 -54.68
C VAL A 405 21.53 18.56 -54.13
N ASP A 406 21.13 19.82 -54.30
CA ASP A 406 19.79 20.37 -54.14
C ASP A 406 19.02 20.30 -55.48
N LEU A 407 17.69 20.31 -55.40
CA LEU A 407 16.71 21.00 -56.28
C LEU A 407 15.40 20.21 -56.53
N THR A 408 14.34 20.77 -55.94
CA THR A 408 13.04 21.20 -56.55
C THR A 408 11.94 20.22 -56.98
N ASP A 409 10.79 20.42 -56.32
CA ASP A 409 9.39 20.58 -56.79
C ASP A 409 8.76 19.61 -57.81
N SER A 410 7.64 18.99 -57.38
CA SER A 410 6.33 19.31 -57.98
C SER A 410 5.18 18.96 -57.04
N ALA A 411 4.18 19.84 -57.04
CA ALA A 411 3.01 19.87 -56.17
C ALA A 411 1.88 18.93 -56.59
N THR A 412 1.07 18.49 -55.63
CA THR A 412 -0.41 18.56 -55.75
C THR A 412 -1.07 18.55 -54.37
N SER A 413 -2.19 19.26 -54.31
CA SER A 413 -2.78 19.93 -53.15
C SER A 413 -4.03 19.22 -52.61
N LEU A 414 -4.51 19.73 -51.47
CA LEU A 414 -5.84 19.68 -50.85
C LEU A 414 -6.00 18.62 -49.74
N THR A 415 -6.45 18.91 -48.51
CA THR A 415 -6.95 20.12 -47.81
C THR A 415 -7.22 19.65 -46.38
N HIS A 416 -6.81 20.38 -45.34
CA HIS A 416 -7.73 20.80 -44.28
C HIS A 416 -7.08 21.84 -43.38
N MET A 417 -7.88 22.88 -43.13
CA MET A 417 -7.52 24.16 -42.54
C MET A 417 -7.11 24.05 -41.07
N GLU A 418 -6.02 24.73 -40.75
CA GLU A 418 -5.66 25.13 -39.39
C GLU A 418 -6.68 26.13 -38.83
N ALA A 419 -7.05 25.92 -37.57
CA ALA A 419 -7.44 27.00 -36.68
C ALA A 419 -6.75 26.73 -35.34
N SER A 420 -5.68 27.46 -35.07
CA SER A 420 -5.18 27.65 -33.71
C SER A 420 -6.21 28.43 -32.89
N PRO A 421 -6.42 28.09 -31.60
CA PRO A 421 -6.78 29.09 -30.62
C PRO A 421 -5.70 29.17 -29.53
N SER A 422 -5.09 30.35 -29.50
CA SER A 422 -4.73 31.16 -28.33
C SER A 422 -4.64 30.48 -26.95
N LYS A 423 -3.48 30.69 -26.32
CA LYS A 423 -3.30 30.69 -24.87
C LYS A 423 -4.34 31.60 -24.19
N SER A 424 -5.23 31.03 -23.38
CA SER A 424 -5.88 31.72 -22.26
C SER A 424 -6.21 30.70 -21.16
N HIS A 425 -5.75 31.00 -19.95
CA HIS A 425 -5.89 30.22 -18.73
C HIS A 425 -7.34 29.87 -18.32
N ILE A 426 -7.38 28.92 -17.38
CA ILE A 426 -8.38 28.62 -16.33
C ILE A 426 -9.14 27.31 -16.56
N SER A 427 -8.63 26.22 -15.98
CA SER A 427 -9.46 25.13 -15.45
C SER A 427 -8.89 24.72 -14.10
N ASN A 428 -9.72 24.84 -13.07
CA ASN A 428 -9.40 24.63 -11.67
C ASN A 428 -8.99 23.18 -11.40
N TYR A 429 -7.92 23.02 -10.63
CA TYR A 429 -7.58 21.79 -9.92
C TYR A 429 -8.63 21.56 -8.84
N ASP A 430 -9.43 20.49 -8.97
CA ASP A 430 -10.45 20.07 -7.98
C ASP A 430 -10.08 18.75 -7.26
N ASP A 431 -8.91 18.16 -7.53
CA ASP A 431 -8.45 16.95 -6.81
C ASP A 431 -7.92 17.26 -5.39
N ASP A 432 -7.27 18.41 -5.19
CA ASP A 432 -6.78 18.85 -3.86
C ASP A 432 -7.94 19.13 -2.88
N PHE A 433 -9.14 19.44 -3.40
CA PHE A 433 -10.32 19.73 -2.58
C PHE A 433 -10.97 18.46 -2.01
N VAL A 434 -10.81 17.30 -2.65
CA VAL A 434 -11.32 16.02 -2.15
C VAL A 434 -10.42 15.49 -1.04
N GLU A 435 -9.10 15.64 -1.17
CA GLU A 435 -8.14 15.30 -0.12
C GLU A 435 -8.23 16.25 1.09
N MET A 436 -8.41 17.56 0.87
CA MET A 436 -8.65 18.53 1.95
C MET A 436 -9.98 18.30 2.68
N ARG A 437 -11.02 17.81 1.98
CA ARG A 437 -12.30 17.47 2.61
C ARG A 437 -12.20 16.19 3.44
N ALA A 438 -11.48 15.18 2.95
CA ALA A 438 -11.20 13.95 3.71
C ALA A 438 -10.33 14.24 4.95
N LEU A 439 -9.38 15.17 4.84
CA LEU A 439 -8.58 15.65 5.97
C LEU A 439 -9.43 16.47 6.97
N SER A 440 -10.31 17.35 6.47
CA SER A 440 -11.25 18.12 7.31
C SER A 440 -12.26 17.24 8.03
N GLU A 441 -12.78 16.20 7.38
CA GLU A 441 -13.69 15.21 7.97
C GLU A 441 -12.96 14.33 8.99
N SER A 442 -11.69 14.00 8.75
CA SER A 442 -10.83 13.32 9.73
C SER A 442 -10.50 14.18 10.95
N ILE A 443 -10.34 15.50 10.78
CA ILE A 443 -10.14 16.46 11.89
C ILE A 443 -11.43 16.64 12.71
N GLU A 444 -12.61 16.68 12.09
CA GLU A 444 -13.89 16.73 12.81
C GLU A 444 -14.13 15.41 13.59
N GLN A 445 -13.84 14.26 12.99
CA GLN A 445 -13.86 12.96 13.69
C GLN A 445 -12.86 12.90 14.85
N PHE A 446 -11.69 13.52 14.71
CA PHE A 446 -10.71 13.63 15.79
C PHE A 446 -11.24 14.49 16.95
N LYS A 447 -11.92 15.61 16.67
CA LYS A 447 -12.55 16.46 17.70
C LYS A 447 -13.71 15.75 18.41
N GLU A 448 -14.53 14.98 17.70
CA GLU A 448 -15.59 14.15 18.30
C GLU A 448 -15.00 13.04 19.19
N CYS A 449 -13.88 12.44 18.77
CA CYS A 449 -13.14 11.46 19.56
C CYS A 449 -12.52 12.07 20.82
N GLU A 450 -12.02 13.31 20.75
CA GLU A 450 -11.51 14.08 21.90
C GLU A 450 -12.63 14.46 22.88
N ALA A 451 -13.80 14.88 22.38
CA ALA A 451 -14.98 15.18 23.20
C ALA A 451 -15.49 13.93 23.93
N THR A 452 -15.50 12.78 23.25
CA THR A 452 -15.89 11.48 23.82
C THR A 452 -14.87 11.03 24.88
N ASN A 453 -13.58 11.26 24.64
CA ASN A 453 -12.51 10.99 25.60
C ASN A 453 -12.58 11.91 26.83
N LYS A 454 -13.01 13.17 26.66
CA LYS A 454 -13.25 14.10 27.78
C LYS A 454 -14.42 13.64 28.65
N GLU A 455 -15.53 13.22 28.04
CA GLU A 455 -16.69 12.69 28.78
C GLU A 455 -16.35 11.38 29.51
N ALA A 456 -15.53 10.52 28.89
CA ALA A 456 -15.02 9.30 29.51
C ALA A 456 -14.08 9.58 30.69
N ARG A 457 -13.22 10.61 30.58
CA ARG A 457 -12.34 11.08 31.67
C ARG A 457 -13.14 11.67 32.83
N GLU A 458 -14.20 12.43 32.56
CA GLU A 458 -15.11 12.97 33.59
C GLU A 458 -15.90 11.87 34.30
N LYS A 459 -16.37 10.84 33.56
CA LYS A 459 -17.00 9.64 34.14
C LYS A 459 -16.03 8.81 34.99
N ALA A 460 -14.77 8.68 34.55
CA ALA A 460 -13.72 8.00 35.31
C ALA A 460 -13.36 8.76 36.61
N LYS A 461 -13.31 10.09 36.56
CA LYS A 461 -13.11 10.98 37.72
C LYS A 461 -14.29 10.89 38.70
N ALA A 462 -15.52 10.83 38.21
CA ALA A 462 -16.72 10.61 39.02
C ALA A 462 -16.81 9.21 39.65
N ALA A 463 -16.17 8.20 39.04
CA ALA A 463 -16.08 6.84 39.55
C ALA A 463 -14.89 6.59 40.50
N GLY A 464 -14.10 7.62 40.83
CA GLY A 464 -12.95 7.51 41.73
C GLY A 464 -11.76 6.73 41.15
N VAL A 465 -11.71 6.56 39.82
CA VAL A 465 -10.57 5.95 39.12
C VAL A 465 -9.46 7.00 39.00
N PRO A 466 -8.22 6.71 39.41
CA PRO A 466 -7.12 7.68 39.30
C PRO A 466 -6.78 7.95 37.83
N VAL A 467 -6.91 9.20 37.41
CA VAL A 467 -6.52 9.71 36.08
C VAL A 467 -5.29 10.60 36.25
N LEU A 468 -4.23 10.35 35.49
CA LEU A 468 -3.04 11.22 35.43
C LEU A 468 -3.42 12.51 34.69
N GLU A 469 -3.26 13.67 35.34
CA GLU A 469 -3.48 14.96 34.68
C GLU A 469 -2.30 15.29 33.76
N VAL A 470 -2.61 15.55 32.49
CA VAL A 470 -1.67 16.13 31.52
C VAL A 470 -1.89 17.63 31.58
N GLU A 471 -0.89 18.39 32.03
CA GLU A 471 -0.97 19.85 32.06
C GLU A 471 -1.12 20.43 30.63
N ASP A 472 -1.96 21.46 30.54
CA ASP A 472 -2.54 22.11 29.36
C ASP A 472 -1.60 22.41 28.18
N VAL A 473 -1.96 21.91 26.99
CA VAL A 473 -1.43 22.35 25.67
C VAL A 473 -2.38 23.38 25.02
N THR A 474 -3.22 24.06 25.80
CA THR A 474 -4.20 25.02 25.29
C THR A 474 -3.64 26.43 25.05
N ALA A 475 -2.36 26.68 25.32
CA ALA A 475 -1.74 28.01 25.13
C ALA A 475 -1.14 28.26 23.73
N ALA A 476 -1.12 27.27 22.82
CA ALA A 476 -0.51 27.43 21.49
C ALA A 476 -1.53 27.68 20.36
N ALA A 477 -2.84 27.63 20.63
CA ALA A 477 -3.88 27.80 19.62
C ALA A 477 -4.29 29.27 19.40
N ASP A 478 -3.96 30.18 20.32
CA ASP A 478 -4.37 31.59 20.25
C ASP A 478 -3.36 32.51 19.50
N GLU A 479 -2.19 32.01 19.09
CA GLU A 479 -1.19 32.82 18.36
C GLU A 479 -1.14 32.60 16.83
N LEU A 480 -1.95 31.71 16.26
CA LEU A 480 -2.03 31.52 14.81
C LEU A 480 -3.17 32.36 14.21
N ASP A 481 -2.89 33.64 14.00
CA ASP A 481 -3.72 34.56 13.23
C ASP A 481 -3.82 34.12 11.75
N LEU A 482 -4.88 33.37 11.45
CA LEU A 482 -5.26 32.91 10.12
C LEU A 482 -5.73 34.03 9.17
N SER A 483 -5.64 35.30 9.57
CA SER A 483 -5.98 36.45 8.70
C SER A 483 -4.90 36.81 7.67
N SER A 484 -3.68 36.28 7.80
CA SER A 484 -2.56 36.61 6.90
C SER A 484 -2.56 35.86 5.55
N MET A 485 -3.36 34.80 5.38
CA MET A 485 -3.37 34.01 4.13
C MET A 485 -4.38 34.48 3.07
N ARG A 486 -4.88 35.71 3.16
CA ARG A 486 -5.69 36.33 2.10
C ARG A 486 -5.11 37.67 1.65
N GLY A 487 -4.25 37.59 0.65
CA GLY A 487 -4.01 38.67 -0.29
C GLY A 487 -2.53 39.01 -0.49
N SER A 488 -1.99 38.68 -1.67
CA SER A 488 -1.52 39.70 -2.60
C SER A 488 -0.88 39.05 -3.83
N THR A 489 -1.30 39.56 -4.96
CA THR A 489 -0.73 39.45 -6.31
C THR A 489 0.75 39.83 -6.37
N HIS A 490 1.45 39.19 -7.32
CA HIS A 490 2.71 39.58 -7.99
C HIS A 490 3.55 40.72 -7.38
N SER A 491 4.79 40.40 -7.02
CA SER A 491 5.95 41.23 -7.37
C SER A 491 7.22 40.39 -7.46
N GLU A 492 7.91 40.49 -8.59
CA GLU A 492 9.29 40.02 -8.79
C GLU A 492 10.24 40.69 -7.78
N LYS A 493 11.08 39.89 -7.10
CA LYS A 493 12.54 40.06 -6.99
C LYS A 493 13.14 39.18 -5.88
N GLY A 494 14.05 38.29 -6.31
CA GLY A 494 15.25 37.87 -5.58
C GLY A 494 15.03 37.00 -4.36
N GLU A 495 14.93 35.68 -4.57
CA GLU A 495 15.13 34.69 -3.53
C GLU A 495 16.46 33.98 -3.82
N GLU A 496 17.38 34.04 -2.85
CA GLU A 496 18.47 33.07 -2.73
C GLU A 496 17.81 31.71 -2.46
N GLU A 497 18.14 30.71 -3.27
CA GLU A 497 17.84 29.31 -3.03
C GLU A 497 18.36 28.88 -1.66
N VAL A 498 17.45 28.55 -0.75
CA VAL A 498 17.75 27.66 0.37
C VAL A 498 17.31 26.27 -0.07
N ASP A 499 18.28 25.52 -0.58
CA ASP A 499 18.16 24.13 -0.96
C ASP A 499 17.75 23.25 0.24
N GLY A 500 16.96 22.21 -0.04
CA GLY A 500 16.08 21.50 0.89
C GLY A 500 16.69 21.08 2.23
N ALA A 501 16.04 21.50 3.31
CA ALA A 501 16.24 20.93 4.64
C ALA A 501 15.49 19.60 4.77
N ASP A 502 16.21 18.52 5.14
CA ASP A 502 15.65 17.23 5.53
C ASP A 502 14.66 17.38 6.70
N ASP A 503 13.37 17.48 6.38
CA ASP A 503 12.28 17.79 7.33
C ASP A 503 12.13 16.71 8.43
N TYR A 504 12.61 15.48 8.17
CA TYR A 504 12.52 14.35 9.10
C TYR A 504 13.62 14.31 10.17
N SER A 505 14.71 15.07 9.97
CA SER A 505 15.86 15.08 10.88
C SER A 505 15.57 15.77 12.21
N ASN A 506 14.45 16.48 12.35
CA ASN A 506 14.07 17.16 13.59
C ASN A 506 12.90 16.52 14.33
N LEU A 507 12.31 15.46 13.79
CA LEU A 507 11.17 14.79 14.42
C LEU A 507 11.63 13.90 15.58
N PRO A 508 10.99 13.96 16.77
CA PRO A 508 11.14 12.91 17.76
C PRO A 508 10.54 11.63 17.17
N VAL A 509 11.32 10.59 16.92
CA VAL A 509 10.79 9.30 16.44
C VAL A 509 10.71 8.30 17.61
N SER A 510 9.79 7.34 17.54
CA SER A 510 9.59 6.27 18.53
C SER A 510 10.20 4.93 18.11
N VAL A 511 10.78 4.87 16.91
CA VAL A 511 11.40 3.69 16.27
C VAL A 511 12.60 4.11 15.43
N ALA A 512 13.52 3.18 15.11
CA ALA A 512 14.61 3.45 14.18
C ALA A 512 14.07 3.67 12.76
N THR A 513 14.39 4.82 12.16
CA THR A 513 13.90 5.26 10.85
C THR A 513 15.01 5.20 9.82
N PHE A 514 14.68 4.67 8.65
CA PHE A 514 15.56 4.50 7.50
C PHE A 514 14.97 5.20 6.28
N SER A 515 15.83 5.70 5.41
CA SER A 515 15.44 6.31 4.15
C SER A 515 14.91 5.30 3.15
N GLY A 516 14.02 5.78 2.29
CA GLY A 516 13.51 5.13 1.10
C GLY A 516 14.27 5.45 -0.18
N GLY A 517 15.10 6.52 -0.17
CA GLY A 517 15.64 7.15 -1.37
C GLY A 517 14.55 7.83 -2.21
N VAL A 518 14.81 9.05 -2.70
CA VAL A 518 14.03 9.64 -3.80
C VAL A 518 14.76 9.27 -5.09
N SER A 519 14.11 8.57 -6.01
CA SER A 519 14.54 8.57 -7.41
C SER A 519 13.61 9.48 -8.20
N ASP A 520 14.01 9.93 -9.40
CA ASP A 520 13.18 10.74 -10.31
C ASP A 520 11.83 10.08 -10.68
N ILE A 521 11.63 8.82 -10.25
CA ILE A 521 10.34 8.15 -10.18
C ILE A 521 9.82 8.34 -8.75
N ASP A 522 8.93 9.33 -8.55
CA ASP A 522 8.33 9.82 -7.30
C ASP A 522 7.62 8.76 -6.41
N GLU A 523 7.70 7.47 -6.73
CA GLU A 523 6.76 6.46 -6.29
C GLU A 523 7.45 5.08 -6.34
N MET A 524 7.62 4.25 -5.31
CA MET A 524 6.89 4.06 -4.07
C MET A 524 7.78 3.36 -3.00
N LEU A 525 7.54 3.63 -1.71
CA LEU A 525 8.40 3.15 -0.63
C LEU A 525 8.32 1.63 -0.40
N VAL A 526 7.12 1.05 -0.40
CA VAL A 526 6.90 -0.36 -0.03
C VAL A 526 7.71 -1.31 -0.93
N PRO A 527 7.67 -1.20 -2.27
CA PRO A 527 8.37 -2.18 -3.11
C PRO A 527 9.88 -2.02 -3.06
N THR A 528 10.34 -0.77 -2.95
CA THR A 528 11.76 -0.40 -2.85
C THR A 528 12.38 -0.86 -1.53
N SER A 529 11.63 -0.79 -0.42
CA SER A 529 12.10 -1.21 0.91
C SER A 529 11.88 -2.69 1.23
N MET A 530 11.10 -3.40 0.43
CA MET A 530 10.66 -4.78 0.74
C MET A 530 11.83 -5.75 0.96
N ASP A 531 12.88 -5.68 0.14
CA ASP A 531 14.05 -6.56 0.30
C ASP A 531 14.73 -6.33 1.66
N LEU A 532 14.91 -5.07 2.05
CA LEU A 532 15.49 -4.70 3.34
C LEU A 532 14.63 -5.16 4.52
N ILE A 533 13.31 -5.04 4.40
CA ILE A 533 12.35 -5.49 5.41
C ILE A 533 12.45 -7.00 5.60
N LEU A 534 12.38 -7.76 4.50
CA LEU A 534 12.41 -9.23 4.54
C LEU A 534 13.76 -9.75 5.03
N GLU A 535 14.88 -9.21 4.54
CA GLU A 535 16.21 -9.56 5.05
C GLU A 535 16.34 -9.29 6.56
N TRP A 536 15.81 -8.17 7.04
CA TRP A 536 15.83 -7.86 8.45
C TRP A 536 14.99 -8.84 9.27
N PHE A 537 13.79 -9.19 8.81
CA PHE A 537 12.95 -10.21 9.45
C PHE A 537 13.66 -11.58 9.49
N VAL A 538 14.30 -12.00 8.40
CA VAL A 538 15.08 -13.26 8.36
C VAL A 538 16.20 -13.24 9.40
N ARG A 539 17.00 -12.17 9.46
CA ARG A 539 18.07 -12.04 10.47
C ARG A 539 17.51 -12.09 11.90
N ARG A 540 16.33 -11.52 12.14
CA ARG A 540 15.66 -11.54 13.46
C ARG A 540 15.21 -12.94 13.85
N SER A 541 14.62 -13.69 12.92
CA SER A 541 14.27 -15.10 13.12
C SER A 541 15.50 -15.93 13.50
N GLU A 542 16.63 -15.75 12.82
CA GLU A 542 17.86 -16.52 13.07
C GLU A 542 18.55 -16.22 14.41
N MET A 543 18.33 -15.05 15.01
CA MET A 543 18.89 -14.67 16.32
C MET A 543 18.12 -15.23 17.52
N SER A 544 17.00 -15.93 17.28
CA SER A 544 15.96 -16.23 18.27
C SER A 544 15.62 -17.71 18.36
#